data_AF-A0A430KWC5-F1
#
_entry.id   AF-A0A430KWC5-F1
#
_cell.length_a   1.000
_cell.length_b   1.000
_cell.length_c   1.000
_cell.angle_alpha   90.00
_cell.angle_beta   90.00
_cell.angle_gamma   90.00
#
_symmetry.space_group_name_H-M   'P 1'
#
loop_
_entity.id
_entity.type
_entity.pdbx_description
1 polymer ?
#
loop_
_entity_poly.entity_id
_entity_poly.type
_entity_poly.pdbx_seq_one_letter_code
_entity_poly.pdbx_strand_id
1 'polypeptide(L)' 'MDKHKTGRISQLLAIAVSVFFVFVGASGYQRTGDITLVLLFGALAIMGYFIVKFLFLGVNKLLDSLDDKHNQGSE' A
#
# COMPACT_ATOMS: atom_id res chain seq x y z
N MET A 1 -2.26 14.45 17.19
CA MET A 1 -3.63 14.10 16.76
C MET A 1 -3.65 14.18 15.24
N ASP A 2 -3.83 13.04 14.55
CA ASP A 2 -3.67 12.87 13.09
C ASP A 2 -4.21 14.05 12.27
N LYS A 3 -3.31 14.91 11.76
CA LYS A 3 -3.67 16.07 10.94
C LYS A 3 -3.81 15.72 9.46
N HIS A 4 -3.36 14.53 9.04
CA HIS A 4 -3.47 14.09 7.65
C HIS A 4 -4.15 12.72 7.54
N LYS A 5 -5.32 12.71 6.90
CA LYS A 5 -6.08 11.49 6.52
C LYS A 5 -5.29 10.56 5.58
N THR A 6 -4.07 10.93 5.18
CA THR A 6 -3.15 10.18 4.31
C THR A 6 -2.84 8.78 4.84
N GLY A 7 -2.70 8.61 6.16
CA GLY A 7 -2.51 7.29 6.77
C GLY A 7 -3.68 6.33 6.52
N ARG A 8 -4.93 6.85 6.57
CA ARG A 8 -6.15 6.05 6.32
C ARG A 8 -6.32 5.72 4.84
N ILE A 9 -5.97 6.66 3.95
CA ILE A 9 -6.01 6.44 2.49
C ILE A 9 -4.98 5.39 2.09
N SER A 10 -3.76 5.47 2.64
CA SER A 10 -2.71 4.46 2.45
C SER A 10 -3.20 3.06 2.82
N GLN A 11 -3.81 2.94 4.00
CA GLN A 11 -4.28 1.66 4.49
C GLN A 11 -5.42 1.10 3.63
N LEU A 12 -6.34 1.96 3.19
CA LEU A 12 -7.43 1.55 2.30
C LEU A 12 -6.91 1.10 0.92
N LEU A 13 -5.95 1.82 0.34
CA LEU A 13 -5.31 1.44 -0.92
C LEU A 13 -4.52 0.13 -0.79
N ALA A 14 -3.77 -0.03 0.29
CA ALA A 14 -3.00 -1.25 0.53
C ALA A 14 -3.92 -2.49 0.64
N ILE A 15 -5.06 -2.33 1.33
CA ILE A 15 -6.09 -3.38 1.42
C ILE A 15 -6.69 -3.66 0.03
N ALA A 16 -7.07 -2.63 -0.72
CA ALA A 16 -7.67 -2.78 -2.05
C ALA A 16 -6.74 -3.53 -3.02
N VAL A 17 -5.46 -3.15 -3.05
CA VAL A 17 -4.44 -3.82 -3.89
C VAL A 17 -4.23 -5.28 -3.45
N SER A 18 -4.15 -5.53 -2.14
CA SER A 18 -4.00 -6.90 -1.63
C SER A 18 -5.18 -7.79 -2.02
N VAL A 19 -6.42 -7.30 -1.87
CA VAL A 19 -7.64 -8.04 -2.25
C VAL A 19 -7.67 -8.30 -3.76
N PHE A 20 -7.26 -7.33 -4.58
CA PHE A 20 -7.17 -7.49 -6.03
C PHE A 20 -6.25 -8.65 -6.43
N PHE A 21 -5.02 -8.68 -5.90
CA PHE A 21 -4.07 -9.75 -6.24
C PHE A 21 -4.55 -11.13 -5.77
N VAL A 22 -5.17 -11.22 -4.58
CA VAL A 22 -5.78 -12.46 -4.09
C VAL A 22 -6.90 -12.93 -5.02
N PHE A 23 -7.76 -12.02 -5.46
CA PHE A 23 -8.85 -12.33 -6.40
C PHE A 23 -8.31 -12.84 -7.74
N VAL A 24 -7.28 -12.19 -8.28
CA VAL A 24 -6.62 -12.61 -9.54
C VAL A 24 -5.99 -14.00 -9.38
N GLY A 25 -5.27 -14.25 -8.29
CA GLY A 25 -4.69 -15.57 -8.01
C GLY A 25 -5.72 -16.69 -7.90
N ALA A 26 -6.81 -16.43 -7.16
CA ALA A 26 -7.91 -17.38 -7.01
C ALA A 26 -8.63 -17.63 -8.36
N SER A 27 -8.90 -16.59 -9.13
CA SER A 27 -9.51 -16.70 -10.45
C SER A 27 -8.62 -17.44 -11.46
N GLY A 28 -7.30 -17.20 -11.40
CA GLY A 28 -6.32 -17.91 -12.20
C GLY A 28 -6.34 -19.41 -11.89
N TYR A 29 -6.25 -19.79 -10.62
CA TYR A 29 -6.32 -21.19 -10.19
C TYR A 29 -7.62 -21.87 -10.58
N GLN A 30 -8.76 -21.20 -10.46
CA GLN A 30 -10.05 -21.76 -10.88
C GLN A 30 -10.10 -22.06 -12.39
N ARG A 31 -9.38 -21.30 -13.22
CA ARG A 31 -9.38 -21.47 -14.69
C ARG A 31 -8.38 -22.50 -15.18
N THR A 32 -7.22 -22.61 -14.55
CA THR A 32 -6.11 -23.48 -15.02
C THR A 32 -5.88 -24.71 -14.14
N GLY A 33 -6.35 -24.71 -12.89
CA GLY A 33 -6.05 -25.73 -11.91
C GLY A 33 -4.61 -25.73 -11.38
N ASP A 34 -3.79 -24.77 -11.80
CA ASP A 34 -2.37 -24.71 -11.45
C ASP A 34 -2.13 -23.90 -10.18
N ILE A 35 -1.68 -24.59 -9.13
CA ILE A 35 -1.39 -24.04 -7.79
C ILE A 35 -0.27 -22.98 -7.84
N THR A 36 0.60 -23.03 -8.85
CA THR A 36 1.73 -22.11 -9.03
C THR A 36 1.24 -20.68 -9.20
N LEU A 37 0.09 -20.48 -9.85
CA LEU A 37 -0.54 -19.17 -10.00
C LEU A 37 -0.96 -18.57 -8.66
N VAL A 38 -1.51 -19.39 -7.75
CA VAL A 38 -1.89 -18.92 -6.40
C VAL A 38 -0.66 -18.47 -5.63
N LEU A 39 0.42 -19.25 -5.70
CA LEU A 39 1.69 -18.91 -5.04
C LEU A 39 2.31 -17.63 -5.62
N LEU A 40 2.36 -17.51 -6.95
CA LEU A 40 2.90 -16.33 -7.63
C LEU A 40 2.10 -15.07 -7.29
N PHE A 41 0.78 -15.11 -7.45
CA PHE A 41 -0.08 -13.96 -7.17
C PHE A 41 -0.17 -13.67 -5.67
N GLY A 42 -0.06 -14.68 -4.80
CA GLY A 42 0.08 -14.50 -3.36
C GLY A 42 1.37 -13.77 -2.99
N ALA A 43 2.51 -14.16 -3.57
CA ALA A 43 3.77 -13.45 -3.39
C ALA A 43 3.69 -12.00 -3.90
N LEU A 44 3.09 -11.78 -5.08
CA LEU A 44 2.84 -10.45 -5.63
C LEU A 44 1.90 -9.62 -4.74
N ALA A 45 0.89 -10.23 -4.11
CA ALA A 45 -0.01 -9.54 -3.17
C ALA A 45 0.77 -8.99 -1.96
N ILE A 46 1.63 -9.83 -1.36
CA ILE A 46 2.48 -9.44 -0.24
C ILE A 46 3.44 -8.33 -0.68
N MET A 47 4.09 -8.49 -1.83
CA MET A 47 5.04 -7.50 -2.34
C MET A 47 4.35 -6.16 -2.67
N GLY A 48 3.18 -6.21 -3.28
CA GLY A 48 2.35 -5.04 -3.56
C GLY A 48 1.93 -4.29 -2.29
N TYR A 49 1.54 -5.01 -1.23
CA TYR A 49 1.24 -4.40 0.07
C TYR A 49 2.45 -3.61 0.62
N PHE A 50 3.65 -4.21 0.58
CA PHE A 50 4.85 -3.53 1.05
C PHE A 50 5.20 -2.31 0.19
N ILE A 51 5.11 -2.41 -1.14
CA ILE A 51 5.39 -1.28 -2.04
C ILE A 51 4.46 -0.10 -1.75
N VAL A 52 3.15 -0.35 -1.64
CA VAL A 52 2.18 0.71 -1.31
C VAL A 52 2.47 1.32 0.04
N LYS A 53 2.74 0.49 1.06
CA LYS A 53 3.08 0.96 2.41
C LYS A 53 4.34 1.82 2.42
N PHE A 54 5.38 1.42 1.69
CA PHE A 54 6.63 2.18 1.57
C PHE A 54 6.44 3.50 0.83
N LEU A 55 5.67 3.52 -0.26
CA LEU A 55 5.35 4.74 -0.99
C LEU A 55 4.68 5.77 -0.08
N PHE A 56 3.67 5.35 0.68
CA PHE A 56 2.98 6.25 1.59
C PHE A 56 3.82 6.68 2.79
N LEU A 57 4.72 5.81 3.28
CA LEU A 57 5.70 6.19 4.29
C LEU A 57 6.64 7.28 3.75
N GLY A 58 7.12 7.13 2.51
CA GLY A 58 7.92 8.15 1.83
C GLY A 58 7.16 9.47 1.65
N VAL A 59 5.90 9.40 1.19
CA VAL A 59 5.05 10.59 1.00
C VAL A 59 4.79 11.30 2.33
N ASN A 60 4.47 10.58 3.40
CA ASN A 60 4.28 11.18 4.72
C ASN A 60 5.55 11.84 5.23
N LYS A 61 6.72 11.19 5.07
CA LYS A 61 8.01 11.76 5.48
C LYS A 61 8.37 13.03 4.71
N LEU A 62 7.99 13.11 3.43
CA LEU A 62 8.12 14.33 2.64
C LEU A 62 7.18 15.42 3.14
N LEU A 63 5.92 15.08 3.42
CA LEU A 63 4.93 16.03 3.95
C LEU A 63 5.38 16.61 5.31
N ASP A 64 5.82 15.74 6.22
CA ASP A 64 6.29 16.14 7.56
C ASP A 64 7.48 17.11 7.47
N SER A 65 8.41 16.88 6.54
CA SER A 65 9.56 17.78 6.34
C SER A 65 9.19 19.18 5.83
N LEU A 66 8.05 19.31 5.17
CA LEU A 66 7.54 20.59 4.68
C LEU A 66 6.79 21.35 5.78
N ASP A 67 6.05 20.65 6.65
CA ASP A 67 5.32 21.24 7.77
C ASP A 67 6.28 21.76 8.87
N ASP A 68 7.35 21.01 9.17
CA ASP A 68 8.39 21.42 10.14
C ASP A 68 9.12 22.71 9.71
N LYS A 69 9.32 22.92 8.40
CA LYS A 69 9.92 24.15 7.87
C LYS A 69 9.02 25.38 8.02
N HIS A 70 7.70 25.19 8.01
CA HIS A 70 6.75 26.29 8.15
C HIS A 70 6.71 26.83 9.58
N ASN A 71 6.92 25.98 10.58
CA ASN A 71 6.80 26.35 12.00
C ASN A 71 8.02 27.13 12.56
N GLN A 72 9.20 27.05 11.92
CA GLN A 72 10.43 27.75 12.35
C GLN A 72 10.53 29.23 11.86
N GLY A 73 9.54 29.72 11.12
CA GLY A 73 9.50 31.13 10.65
C GLY A 73 8.66 32.08 11.52
N SER A 74 8.19 31.62 12.68
CA SER A 74 7.20 32.33 13.51
C SER A 74 7.74 32.83 14.86
N GLU A 75 9.06 32.79 15.08
CA GLU A 75 9.73 33.33 16.27
C GLU A 75 10.59 34.54 15.93
#